data_AF-A0AAD9BJE0-F1
#
_entry.id   AF-A0AAD9BJE0-F1
#
_cell.length_a   1.000
_cell.length_b   1.000
_cell.length_c   1.000
_cell.angle_alpha   90.00
_cell.angle_beta   90.00
_cell.angle_gamma   90.00
#
_symmetry.space_group_name_H-M   'P 1'
#
loop_
_entity.id
_entity.type
_entity.pdbx_description
1 polymer ?
#
loop_
_entity_poly.entity_id
_entity_poly.type
_entity_poly.pdbx_seq_one_letter_code
_entity_poly.pdbx_strand_id
1 'polypeptide(L)'
;MASETPPKTQEETASLIEKLPEQDGHRECSSVAEQRGNQLTLYHWTQSFNSQKVRLAIAEKGLRCEEYDVSLPLSEHNEPWFMHLNPTGEVPVLMHEENILCDPVHIMDYLEHTFTEEGTPRLIPEEGSAYFIRVQHYRELLDSLQMDAYTHGCLLHPEITVDSHIPAYAATCIRSKTRCDSELKKLAEQNPDLKDAYVAKQRRLKSKLFDHDNMKYLKKLLDELEGVMDQVETELQRRVEETPEEGSPSWLCGDFFSMADVSLAVTLHRLKFLGLSQRFWGEGTRVNLETYYERVVQRPAFRRVLGHVNNILISAVLPVAFKVARKNAPMILGTTMLIGVLGGAAYLAFLYMKRRLTVSF
;
A
#
# COMPACT_ATOMS: atom_id res chain seq x y z
N MET A 1 42.97 52.51 -56.09
CA MET A 1 42.63 53.92 -56.31
C MET A 1 41.47 54.23 -55.38
N ALA A 2 41.78 54.85 -54.24
CA ALA A 2 41.47 56.25 -53.90
C ALA A 2 39.97 56.41 -53.56
N SER A 3 39.64 56.45 -52.26
CA SER A 3 39.31 57.66 -51.46
C SER A 3 37.81 57.99 -51.61
N GLU A 4 36.98 58.36 -50.62
CA GLU A 4 37.14 59.03 -49.33
C GLU A 4 35.78 58.97 -48.59
N THR A 5 35.79 59.00 -47.27
CA THR A 5 34.67 59.10 -46.30
C THR A 5 34.50 60.58 -45.84
N PRO A 6 33.64 61.03 -44.87
CA PRO A 6 32.39 60.55 -44.20
C PRO A 6 31.42 61.77 -43.91
N PRO A 7 30.77 62.05 -42.73
CA PRO A 7 30.01 61.28 -41.69
C PRO A 7 28.63 61.93 -41.23
N LYS A 8 27.95 61.27 -40.24
CA LYS A 8 27.24 61.85 -39.04
C LYS A 8 25.84 62.50 -39.19
N THR A 9 24.84 62.40 -38.30
CA THR A 9 24.59 61.77 -36.97
C THR A 9 23.06 61.78 -36.68
N GLN A 10 22.64 60.95 -35.72
CA GLN A 10 21.49 60.97 -34.77
C GLN A 10 20.58 62.23 -34.79
N GLU A 11 19.26 62.18 -34.67
CA GLU A 11 18.38 61.74 -33.55
C GLU A 11 16.96 62.25 -33.99
N GLU A 12 15.82 61.57 -33.90
CA GLU A 12 14.91 61.59 -32.74
C GLU A 12 13.52 61.05 -33.17
N THR A 13 13.00 60.11 -32.37
CA THR A 13 11.65 60.12 -31.77
C THR A 13 10.39 59.79 -32.61
N ALA A 14 9.90 58.57 -32.34
CA ALA A 14 8.51 58.16 -32.07
C ALA A 14 7.44 58.22 -33.18
N SER A 15 6.83 57.06 -33.46
CA SER A 15 5.53 56.71 -32.84
C SER A 15 5.00 55.35 -33.32
N LEU A 16 4.66 54.50 -32.34
CA LEU A 16 3.56 53.52 -32.30
C LEU A 16 2.90 53.07 -33.61
N ILE A 17 3.04 51.77 -33.96
CA ILE A 17 1.91 50.89 -34.35
C ILE A 17 2.16 49.48 -33.78
N GLU A 18 1.08 48.85 -33.35
CA GLU A 18 0.92 47.69 -32.47
C GLU A 18 1.52 46.34 -32.93
N LYS A 19 1.73 45.52 -31.90
CA LYS A 19 2.14 44.10 -31.89
C LYS A 19 1.01 43.17 -32.37
N LEU A 20 1.39 42.11 -33.07
CA LEU A 20 0.79 40.77 -32.97
C LEU A 20 1.93 39.78 -32.67
N PRO A 21 1.89 38.97 -31.60
CA PRO A 21 2.95 38.01 -31.32
C PRO A 21 2.72 36.72 -32.10
N GLU A 22 3.78 36.26 -32.78
CA GLU A 22 3.90 34.90 -33.32
C GLU A 22 3.82 33.87 -32.17
N GLN A 23 3.11 32.78 -32.42
CA GLN A 23 2.82 31.72 -31.45
C GLN A 23 4.07 30.90 -31.11
N ASP A 24 4.42 30.90 -29.82
CA ASP A 24 5.48 30.09 -29.23
C ASP A 24 4.94 28.68 -28.88
N GLY A 25 4.73 27.85 -29.91
CA GLY A 25 4.05 26.54 -29.79
C GLY A 25 4.95 25.34 -29.46
N HIS A 26 6.26 25.53 -29.26
CA HIS A 26 7.21 24.42 -29.16
C HIS A 26 7.87 24.21 -27.79
N ARG A 27 7.65 25.08 -26.80
CA ARG A 27 8.27 24.95 -25.45
C ARG A 27 7.39 24.34 -24.37
N GLU A 28 6.07 24.41 -24.48
CA GLU A 28 5.17 23.84 -23.45
C GLU A 28 4.92 22.33 -23.64
N CYS A 29 5.08 21.79 -24.85
CA CYS A 29 4.80 20.38 -25.10
C CYS A 29 5.94 19.44 -24.63
N SER A 30 7.18 19.92 -24.52
CA SER A 30 8.29 19.08 -24.02
C SER A 30 8.29 18.97 -22.50
N SER A 31 7.95 20.04 -21.77
CA SER A 31 7.97 20.02 -20.30
C SER A 31 6.84 19.16 -19.70
N VAL A 32 5.69 19.08 -20.36
CA VAL A 32 4.57 18.22 -19.92
C VAL A 32 4.82 16.75 -20.26
N ALA A 33 5.51 16.46 -21.37
CA ALA A 33 5.91 15.10 -21.74
C ALA A 33 7.07 14.59 -20.85
N GLU A 34 8.06 15.44 -20.56
CA GLU A 34 9.16 15.15 -19.62
C GLU A 34 8.66 14.99 -18.18
N GLN A 35 7.59 15.68 -17.77
CA GLN A 35 6.98 15.48 -16.43
C GLN A 35 6.19 14.17 -16.30
N ARG A 36 5.59 13.66 -17.38
CA ARG A 36 4.91 12.36 -17.36
C ARG A 36 5.89 11.19 -17.35
N GLY A 37 7.07 11.38 -17.94
CA GLY A 37 8.15 10.39 -17.97
C GLY A 37 8.89 10.20 -16.65
N ASN A 38 8.43 10.77 -15.53
CA ASN A 38 9.03 10.53 -14.22
C ASN A 38 7.96 10.25 -13.14
N GLN A 39 6.73 9.96 -13.58
CA GLN A 39 5.58 9.82 -12.70
C GLN A 39 5.46 8.37 -12.22
N LEU A 40 5.64 8.19 -10.92
CA LEU A 40 5.49 6.91 -10.22
C LEU A 40 4.02 6.72 -9.82
N THR A 41 3.33 5.72 -10.37
CA THR A 41 1.93 5.42 -10.04
C THR A 41 1.80 4.03 -9.42
N LEU A 42 1.10 3.92 -8.30
CA LEU A 42 0.84 2.66 -7.60
C LEU A 42 -0.65 2.34 -7.60
N TYR A 43 -1.03 1.26 -8.28
CA TYR A 43 -2.35 0.66 -8.15
C TYR A 43 -2.35 -0.29 -6.96
N HIS A 44 -3.16 -0.01 -5.94
CA HIS A 44 -3.10 -0.76 -4.69
C HIS A 44 -4.45 -0.86 -4.00
N TRP A 45 -4.53 -1.66 -2.94
CA TRP A 45 -5.64 -1.58 -1.99
C TRP A 45 -5.11 -1.39 -0.59
N THR A 46 -5.64 -0.41 0.15
CA THR A 46 -5.10 -0.01 1.47
C THR A 46 -5.03 -1.15 2.50
N GLN A 47 -5.89 -2.17 2.34
CA GLN A 47 -5.96 -3.33 3.23
C GLN A 47 -5.27 -4.59 2.65
N SER A 48 -4.65 -4.52 1.47
CA SER A 48 -3.83 -5.63 0.97
C SER A 48 -2.49 -5.64 1.69
N PHE A 49 -2.05 -6.81 2.17
CA PHE A 49 -0.76 -6.97 2.87
C PHE A 49 0.41 -6.52 1.98
N ASN A 50 0.47 -7.01 0.75
CA ASN A 50 1.55 -6.65 -0.18
C ASN A 50 1.49 -5.17 -0.58
N SER A 51 0.29 -4.58 -0.68
CA SER A 51 0.15 -3.14 -0.90
C SER A 51 0.66 -2.33 0.28
N GLN A 52 0.42 -2.78 1.52
CA GLN A 52 0.94 -2.12 2.72
C GLN A 52 2.46 -2.11 2.74
N LYS A 53 3.12 -3.23 2.36
CA LYS A 53 4.58 -3.31 2.24
C LYS A 53 5.14 -2.27 1.26
N VAL A 54 4.65 -2.29 0.02
CA VAL A 54 5.14 -1.38 -1.03
C VAL A 54 4.87 0.09 -0.66
N ARG A 55 3.67 0.41 -0.17
CA ARG A 55 3.34 1.78 0.25
C ARG A 55 4.22 2.24 1.42
N LEU A 56 4.52 1.36 2.37
CA LEU A 56 5.42 1.71 3.47
C LEU A 56 6.84 1.95 2.96
N ALA A 57 7.36 1.13 2.05
CA ALA A 57 8.66 1.34 1.43
C ALA A 57 8.74 2.69 0.67
N ILE A 58 7.75 3.01 -0.17
CA ILE A 58 7.62 4.30 -0.87
C ILE A 58 7.63 5.46 0.14
N ALA A 59 6.86 5.33 1.22
CA ALA A 59 6.71 6.34 2.24
C ALA A 59 7.98 6.58 3.07
N GLU A 60 8.72 5.52 3.41
CA GLU A 60 9.99 5.59 4.16
C GLU A 60 11.13 6.13 3.28
N LYS A 61 11.13 5.83 1.98
CA LYS A 61 12.02 6.45 0.98
C LYS A 61 11.63 7.90 0.62
N GLY A 62 10.50 8.40 1.12
CA GLY A 62 10.04 9.77 0.84
C GLY A 62 9.67 10.03 -0.62
N LEU A 63 9.38 8.98 -1.40
CA LEU A 63 9.08 9.09 -2.83
C LEU A 63 7.70 9.69 -3.06
N ARG A 64 7.60 10.55 -4.08
CA ARG A 64 6.31 11.05 -4.56
C ARG A 64 5.69 10.00 -5.47
N CYS A 65 4.59 9.40 -5.03
CA CYS A 65 3.87 8.39 -5.78
C CYS A 65 2.39 8.76 -5.87
N GLU A 66 1.84 8.69 -7.06
CA GLU A 66 0.40 8.76 -7.26
C GLU A 66 -0.24 7.42 -6.89
N GLU A 67 -1.18 7.44 -5.95
CA GLU A 67 -1.85 6.24 -5.47
C GLU A 67 -3.23 6.10 -6.14
N TYR A 68 -3.48 4.95 -6.76
CA TYR A 68 -4.79 4.57 -7.30
C TYR A 68 -5.39 3.40 -6.51
N ASP A 69 -6.47 3.67 -5.77
CA ASP A 69 -7.15 2.65 -4.96
C ASP A 69 -8.02 1.72 -5.83
N VAL A 70 -7.60 0.45 -5.90
CA VAL A 70 -8.28 -0.67 -6.54
C VAL A 70 -9.03 -1.47 -5.47
N SER A 71 -10.33 -1.27 -5.39
CA SER A 71 -11.19 -1.86 -4.38
C SER A 71 -11.41 -3.36 -4.60
N LEU A 72 -10.80 -4.19 -3.75
CA LEU A 72 -11.05 -5.62 -3.73
C LEU A 72 -12.51 -5.97 -3.36
N PRO A 73 -13.13 -5.34 -2.34
CA PRO A 73 -14.54 -5.59 -2.00
C PRO A 73 -15.54 -5.30 -3.13
N LEU A 74 -15.19 -4.39 -4.04
CA LEU A 74 -15.99 -4.05 -5.22
C LEU A 74 -15.56 -4.80 -6.49
N SER A 75 -14.65 -5.78 -6.36
CA SER A 75 -14.13 -6.56 -7.48
C SER A 75 -13.40 -5.72 -8.55
N GLU A 76 -12.90 -4.51 -8.25
CA GLU A 76 -12.21 -3.64 -9.24
C GLU A 76 -10.96 -4.33 -9.82
N HIS A 77 -10.26 -5.11 -9.00
CA HIS A 77 -9.14 -5.98 -9.42
C HIS A 77 -9.50 -7.12 -10.39
N ASN A 78 -10.79 -7.32 -10.68
CA ASN A 78 -11.28 -8.23 -11.72
C ASN A 78 -11.77 -7.46 -12.96
N GLU A 79 -11.86 -6.13 -12.92
CA GLU A 79 -12.31 -5.36 -14.08
C GLU A 79 -11.29 -5.47 -15.22
N PRO A 80 -11.74 -5.48 -16.49
CA PRO A 80 -10.85 -5.72 -17.64
C PRO A 80 -9.64 -4.79 -17.68
N TRP A 81 -9.83 -3.50 -17.37
CA TRP A 81 -8.74 -2.52 -17.39
C TRP A 81 -7.60 -2.89 -16.42
N PHE A 82 -7.92 -3.43 -15.23
CA PHE A 82 -6.91 -3.84 -14.26
C PHE A 82 -6.29 -5.19 -14.64
N MET A 83 -7.09 -6.11 -15.18
CA MET A 83 -6.61 -7.42 -15.64
C MET A 83 -5.65 -7.29 -16.83
N HIS A 84 -5.76 -6.23 -17.65
CA HIS A 84 -4.78 -5.89 -18.67
C HIS A 84 -3.44 -5.42 -18.08
N LEU A 85 -3.47 -4.71 -16.95
CA LEU A 85 -2.26 -4.31 -16.22
C LEU A 85 -1.60 -5.51 -15.54
N ASN A 86 -2.40 -6.34 -14.89
CA ASN A 86 -1.95 -7.55 -14.21
C ASN A 86 -2.94 -8.70 -14.43
N PRO A 87 -2.61 -9.69 -15.30
CA PRO A 87 -3.48 -10.83 -15.56
C PRO A 87 -3.72 -11.74 -14.35
N THR A 88 -2.89 -11.65 -13.29
CA THR A 88 -3.19 -12.35 -12.03
C THR A 88 -4.33 -11.66 -11.27
N GLY A 89 -4.54 -10.36 -11.55
CA GLY A 89 -5.49 -9.49 -10.88
C GLY A 89 -5.20 -9.35 -9.40
N GLU A 90 -3.92 -9.26 -9.05
CA GLU A 90 -3.42 -9.04 -7.69
C GLU A 90 -2.87 -7.61 -7.57
N VAL A 91 -2.92 -7.07 -6.36
CA VAL A 91 -2.35 -5.76 -6.01
C VAL A 91 -1.20 -5.95 -5.02
N PRO A 92 -0.17 -5.07 -5.04
CA PRO A 92 -0.06 -3.85 -5.83
C PRO A 92 0.47 -4.07 -7.26
N VAL A 93 0.30 -3.06 -8.12
CA VAL A 93 0.99 -2.91 -9.41
C VAL A 93 1.64 -1.54 -9.43
N LEU A 94 2.95 -1.49 -9.65
CA LEU A 94 3.69 -0.24 -9.82
C LEU A 94 3.87 0.03 -11.31
N MET A 95 3.60 1.26 -11.71
CA MET A 95 3.87 1.77 -13.04
C MET A 95 4.87 2.93 -12.90
N HIS A 96 5.97 2.84 -13.63
CA HIS A 96 6.97 3.89 -13.72
C HIS A 96 7.39 4.01 -15.19
N GLU A 97 7.03 5.13 -15.81
CA GLU A 97 7.14 5.30 -17.27
C GLU A 97 6.37 4.19 -18.02
N GLU A 98 7.06 3.42 -18.86
CA GLU A 98 6.52 2.29 -19.61
C GLU A 98 6.64 0.95 -18.85
N ASN A 99 7.29 0.95 -17.68
CA ASN A 99 7.53 -0.26 -16.89
C ASN A 99 6.33 -0.57 -16.00
N ILE A 100 5.80 -1.80 -16.11
CA ILE A 100 4.75 -2.33 -15.25
C ILE A 100 5.34 -3.47 -14.41
N LEU A 101 5.27 -3.31 -13.10
CA LEU A 101 5.82 -4.25 -12.11
C LEU A 101 4.67 -4.76 -11.24
N CYS A 102 4.45 -6.08 -11.23
CA CYS A 102 3.32 -6.71 -10.54
C CYS A 102 3.72 -7.51 -9.30
N ASP A 103 5.00 -7.85 -9.16
CA ASP A 103 5.50 -8.62 -8.02
C ASP A 103 5.96 -7.68 -6.90
N PRO A 104 5.44 -7.79 -5.66
CA PRO A 104 5.75 -6.85 -4.59
C PRO A 104 7.21 -6.86 -4.15
N VAL A 105 7.91 -8.01 -4.24
CA VAL A 105 9.33 -8.11 -3.90
C VAL A 105 10.14 -7.35 -4.95
N HIS A 106 9.87 -7.63 -6.23
CA HIS A 106 10.50 -6.94 -7.35
C HIS A 106 10.18 -5.44 -7.37
N ILE A 107 8.97 -5.02 -7.02
CA ILE A 107 8.62 -3.59 -6.87
C ILE A 107 9.53 -2.94 -5.82
N MET A 108 9.68 -3.54 -4.63
CA MET A 108 10.53 -2.96 -3.58
C MET A 108 12.00 -2.92 -3.98
N ASP A 109 12.50 -3.95 -4.65
CA ASP A 109 13.87 -3.95 -5.20
C ASP A 109 14.04 -2.88 -6.26
N TYR A 110 13.09 -2.75 -7.19
CA TYR A 110 13.09 -1.72 -8.22
C TYR A 110 13.15 -0.31 -7.60
N LEU A 111 12.33 -0.05 -6.58
CA LEU A 111 12.33 1.23 -5.87
C LEU A 111 13.69 1.54 -5.23
N GLU A 112 14.35 0.53 -4.64
CA GLU A 112 15.65 0.72 -4.00
C GLU A 112 16.77 0.98 -5.00
N HIS A 113 16.78 0.28 -6.15
CA HIS A 113 17.81 0.44 -7.17
C HIS A 113 17.62 1.67 -8.05
N THR A 114 16.38 2.06 -8.32
CA THR A 114 16.05 3.16 -9.25
C THR A 114 16.20 4.52 -8.57
N PHE A 115 15.70 4.66 -7.34
CA PHE A 115 15.67 5.94 -6.63
C PHE A 115 16.82 6.03 -5.62
N THR A 116 18.00 6.40 -6.13
CA THR A 116 19.28 6.49 -5.39
C THR A 116 19.84 7.91 -5.31
N GLU A 117 19.06 8.90 -5.70
CA GLU A 117 19.43 10.33 -5.67
C GLU A 117 19.81 10.78 -4.25
N GLU A 118 20.75 11.74 -4.17
CA GLU A 118 21.23 12.28 -2.90
C GLU A 118 20.07 12.80 -2.04
N GLY A 119 20.02 12.35 -0.78
CA GLY A 119 18.94 12.69 0.16
C GLY A 119 17.75 11.72 0.15
N THR A 120 17.68 10.77 -0.79
CA THR A 120 16.70 9.68 -0.75
C THR A 120 17.15 8.62 0.26
N PRO A 121 16.36 8.30 1.30
CA PRO A 121 16.71 7.23 2.24
C PRO A 121 16.93 5.89 1.54
N ARG A 122 17.99 5.19 1.93
CA ARG A 122 18.25 3.80 1.54
C ARG A 122 17.67 2.88 2.59
N LEU A 123 16.94 1.86 2.13
CA LEU A 123 16.38 0.82 2.99
C LEU A 123 17.22 -0.46 2.94
N ILE A 124 18.14 -0.56 1.99
CA ILE A 124 19.12 -1.63 1.90
C ILE A 124 20.51 -1.00 2.10
N PRO A 125 21.30 -1.48 3.07
CA PRO A 125 22.65 -0.98 3.30
C PRO A 125 23.58 -1.40 2.15
N GLU A 126 24.81 -0.88 2.13
CA GLU A 126 25.79 -1.18 1.10
C GLU A 126 26.07 -2.69 0.99
N GLU A 127 26.11 -3.19 -0.25
CA GLU A 127 26.42 -4.58 -0.55
C GLU A 127 27.79 -4.98 0.06
N GLY A 128 27.84 -6.16 0.66
CA GLY A 128 29.05 -6.67 1.33
C GLY A 128 29.23 -6.22 2.79
N SER A 129 28.43 -5.27 3.29
CA SER A 129 28.41 -4.95 4.72
C SER A 129 27.79 -6.08 5.56
N ALA A 130 28.17 -6.18 6.83
CA ALA A 130 27.54 -7.14 7.75
C ALA A 130 26.02 -6.88 7.92
N TYR A 131 25.61 -5.61 7.80
CA TYR A 131 24.21 -5.22 7.84
C TYR A 131 23.43 -5.72 6.61
N PHE A 132 24.05 -5.72 5.43
CA PHE A 132 23.42 -6.20 4.20
C PHE A 132 23.01 -7.66 4.29
N ILE A 133 23.92 -8.53 4.74
CA ILE A 133 23.64 -9.96 4.92
C ILE A 133 22.46 -10.17 5.89
N ARG A 134 22.43 -9.40 6.98
CA ARG A 134 21.35 -9.46 7.98
C ARG A 134 20.01 -8.99 7.41
N VAL A 135 20.00 -7.87 6.68
CA VAL A 135 18.79 -7.33 6.03
C VAL A 135 18.24 -8.34 5.03
N GLN A 136 19.10 -8.94 4.19
CA GLN A 136 18.67 -9.97 3.24
C GLN A 136 18.07 -11.18 3.97
N HIS A 137 18.76 -11.71 4.99
CA HIS A 137 18.30 -12.86 5.74
C HIS A 137 16.90 -12.65 6.35
N TYR A 138 16.69 -11.55 7.09
CA TYR A 138 15.39 -11.32 7.73
C TYR A 138 14.31 -10.93 6.73
N ARG A 139 14.64 -10.22 5.65
CA ARG A 139 13.70 -9.94 4.57
C ARG A 139 13.20 -11.23 3.93
N GLU A 140 14.10 -12.14 3.55
CA GLU A 140 13.74 -13.43 2.95
C GLU A 140 12.92 -14.29 3.92
N LEU A 141 13.35 -14.35 5.19
CA LEU A 141 12.63 -15.08 6.24
C LEU A 141 11.18 -14.58 6.38
N LEU A 142 10.98 -13.26 6.46
CA LEU A 142 9.66 -12.66 6.62
C LEU A 142 8.81 -12.73 5.35
N ASP A 143 9.43 -12.63 4.18
CA ASP A 143 8.74 -12.70 2.89
C ASP A 143 8.35 -14.14 2.51
N SER A 144 8.96 -15.14 3.15
CA SER A 144 8.57 -16.56 3.02
C SER A 144 7.26 -16.90 3.73
N LEU A 145 6.78 -16.03 4.63
CA LEU A 145 5.57 -16.24 5.41
C LEU A 145 4.31 -16.22 4.52
N GLN A 146 3.43 -17.21 4.70
CA GLN A 146 2.21 -17.35 3.91
C GLN A 146 1.06 -16.47 4.47
N MET A 147 1.19 -15.16 4.31
CA MET A 147 0.24 -14.19 4.86
C MET A 147 -1.19 -14.33 4.32
N ASP A 148 -1.37 -14.83 3.10
CA ASP A 148 -2.69 -15.14 2.54
C ASP A 148 -3.31 -16.38 3.21
N ALA A 149 -2.51 -17.37 3.58
CA ALA A 149 -2.96 -18.53 4.35
C ALA A 149 -3.42 -18.13 5.75
N TYR A 150 -2.67 -17.29 6.47
CA TYR A 150 -3.10 -16.78 7.78
C TYR A 150 -4.37 -15.93 7.67
N THR A 151 -4.43 -15.05 6.68
CA THR A 151 -5.58 -14.15 6.48
C THR A 151 -6.85 -14.93 6.16
N HIS A 152 -6.80 -15.87 5.21
CA HIS A 152 -7.96 -16.70 4.87
C HIS A 152 -8.29 -17.68 5.99
N GLY A 153 -7.28 -18.27 6.62
CA GLY A 153 -7.45 -19.18 7.75
C GLY A 153 -8.22 -18.54 8.90
N CYS A 154 -7.85 -17.32 9.31
CA CYS A 154 -8.56 -16.56 10.34
C CYS A 154 -10.00 -16.17 9.93
N LEU A 155 -10.23 -15.91 8.64
CA LEU A 155 -11.57 -15.60 8.12
C LEU A 155 -12.50 -16.84 8.09
N LEU A 156 -11.93 -18.02 7.82
CA LEU A 156 -12.66 -19.28 7.76
C LEU A 156 -12.88 -19.86 9.16
N HIS A 157 -11.88 -19.75 10.03
CA HIS A 157 -11.80 -20.34 11.37
C HIS A 157 -11.60 -19.26 12.44
N PRO A 158 -12.60 -18.39 12.69
CA PRO A 158 -12.45 -17.25 13.60
C PRO A 158 -12.14 -17.64 15.05
N GLU A 159 -12.42 -18.89 15.45
CA GLU A 159 -12.15 -19.43 16.79
C GLU A 159 -10.65 -19.48 17.16
N ILE A 160 -9.75 -19.34 16.18
CA ILE A 160 -8.29 -19.30 16.42
C ILE A 160 -7.77 -17.90 16.74
N THR A 161 -8.64 -16.87 16.68
CA THR A 161 -8.28 -15.47 16.83
C THR A 161 -8.87 -14.88 18.11
N VAL A 162 -8.16 -13.93 18.70
CA VAL A 162 -8.59 -13.17 19.87
C VAL A 162 -8.49 -11.68 19.55
N ASP A 163 -9.54 -10.90 19.80
CA ASP A 163 -9.62 -9.47 19.50
C ASP A 163 -9.35 -9.12 18.02
N SER A 164 -9.86 -9.96 17.11
CA SER A 164 -9.72 -9.73 15.66
C SER A 164 -10.43 -8.45 15.20
N HIS A 165 -9.76 -7.69 14.34
CA HIS A 165 -10.31 -6.46 13.73
C HIS A 165 -10.94 -6.71 12.36
N ILE A 166 -11.07 -7.97 11.94
CA ILE A 166 -11.66 -8.36 10.67
C ILE A 166 -13.14 -7.92 10.62
N PRO A 167 -13.56 -7.11 9.63
CA PRO A 167 -14.96 -6.74 9.49
C PRO A 167 -15.86 -7.94 9.18
N ALA A 168 -17.05 -7.99 9.80
CA ALA A 168 -17.99 -9.11 9.64
C ALA A 168 -18.35 -9.43 8.17
N TYR A 169 -18.47 -8.40 7.31
CA TYR A 169 -18.78 -8.61 5.90
C TYR A 169 -17.67 -9.37 5.15
N ALA A 170 -16.41 -9.24 5.58
CA ALA A 170 -15.27 -9.91 4.92
C ALA A 170 -15.39 -11.43 5.06
N ALA A 171 -15.82 -11.91 6.22
CA ALA A 171 -16.10 -13.32 6.45
C ALA A 171 -17.24 -13.82 5.55
N THR A 172 -18.29 -13.03 5.36
CA THR A 172 -19.40 -13.35 4.44
C THR A 172 -18.93 -13.42 2.98
N CYS A 173 -18.08 -12.50 2.54
CA CYS A 173 -17.55 -12.47 1.18
C CYS A 173 -16.76 -13.75 0.85
N ILE A 174 -15.84 -14.18 1.72
CA ILE A 174 -15.06 -15.40 1.48
C ILE A 174 -15.93 -16.66 1.52
N ARG A 175 -16.91 -16.73 2.44
CA ARG A 175 -17.84 -17.86 2.53
C ARG A 175 -18.75 -17.96 1.30
N SER A 176 -18.98 -16.86 0.59
CA SER A 176 -19.72 -16.84 -0.67
C SER A 176 -18.93 -17.37 -1.88
N LYS A 177 -18.14 -18.45 -1.69
CA LYS A 177 -17.26 -19.09 -2.71
C LYS A 177 -17.95 -19.24 -4.09
N THR A 178 -19.25 -19.52 -4.10
CA THR A 178 -20.08 -19.66 -5.31
C THR A 178 -20.25 -18.37 -6.12
N ARG A 179 -20.29 -17.20 -5.47
CA ARG A 179 -20.50 -15.91 -6.12
C ARG A 179 -19.27 -15.43 -6.88
N CYS A 180 -18.08 -15.58 -6.30
CA CYS A 180 -16.83 -15.21 -6.96
C CYS A 180 -16.57 -16.10 -8.20
N ASP A 181 -16.91 -17.39 -8.10
CA ASP A 181 -16.80 -18.33 -9.23
C ASP A 181 -17.67 -17.94 -10.43
N SER A 182 -18.93 -17.56 -10.17
CA SER A 182 -19.87 -17.18 -11.23
C SER A 182 -19.52 -15.83 -11.86
N GLU A 183 -19.03 -14.88 -11.06
CA GLU A 183 -18.61 -13.56 -11.54
C GLU A 183 -17.39 -13.66 -12.47
N LEU A 184 -16.37 -14.42 -12.12
CA LEU A 184 -15.19 -14.63 -12.96
C LEU A 184 -15.53 -15.37 -14.27
N LYS A 185 -16.47 -16.33 -14.25
CA LYS A 185 -16.96 -16.98 -15.49
C LYS A 185 -17.62 -15.97 -16.43
N LYS A 186 -18.50 -15.14 -15.89
CA LYS A 186 -19.19 -14.10 -16.67
C LYS A 186 -18.18 -13.13 -17.29
N LEU A 187 -17.17 -12.69 -16.52
CA LEU A 187 -16.12 -11.83 -17.04
C LEU A 187 -15.29 -12.49 -18.15
N ALA A 188 -15.00 -13.79 -18.02
CA ALA A 188 -14.29 -14.57 -19.04
C ALA A 188 -15.10 -14.73 -20.34
N GLU A 189 -16.44 -14.80 -20.25
CA GLU A 189 -17.33 -14.82 -21.42
C GLU A 189 -17.44 -13.45 -22.08
N GLN A 190 -17.43 -12.38 -21.29
CA GLN A 190 -17.58 -10.99 -21.75
C GLN A 190 -16.28 -10.41 -22.35
N ASN A 191 -15.11 -10.94 -21.98
CA ASN A 191 -13.80 -10.44 -22.41
C ASN A 191 -12.96 -11.63 -22.94
N PRO A 192 -13.16 -12.03 -24.22
CA PRO A 192 -12.52 -13.22 -24.78
C PRO A 192 -10.98 -13.18 -24.78
N ASP A 193 -10.40 -12.00 -24.91
CA ASP A 193 -8.97 -11.69 -24.84
C ASP A 193 -8.37 -11.97 -23.45
N LEU A 194 -9.15 -11.76 -22.39
CA LEU A 194 -8.75 -12.01 -21.00
C LEU A 194 -9.23 -13.37 -20.45
N LYS A 195 -9.89 -14.19 -21.29
CA LYS A 195 -10.55 -15.42 -20.86
C LYS A 195 -9.60 -16.35 -20.10
N ASP A 196 -8.40 -16.56 -20.61
CA ASP A 196 -7.42 -17.46 -19.98
C ASP A 196 -6.93 -16.91 -18.63
N ALA A 197 -6.77 -15.60 -18.51
CA ALA A 197 -6.41 -14.94 -17.25
C ALA A 197 -7.48 -15.13 -16.18
N TYR A 198 -8.76 -14.93 -16.52
CA TYR A 198 -9.88 -15.16 -15.60
C TYR A 198 -10.01 -16.63 -15.19
N VAL A 199 -9.87 -17.56 -16.13
CA VAL A 199 -9.92 -19.01 -15.84
C VAL A 199 -8.75 -19.42 -14.94
N ALA A 200 -7.53 -18.92 -15.20
CA ALA A 200 -6.37 -19.18 -14.37
C ALA A 200 -6.54 -18.61 -12.95
N LYS A 201 -7.04 -17.38 -12.82
CA LYS A 201 -7.36 -16.75 -11.54
C LYS A 201 -8.39 -17.56 -10.74
N GLN A 202 -9.47 -17.99 -11.39
CA GLN A 202 -10.49 -18.83 -10.76
C GLN A 202 -9.90 -20.14 -10.22
N ARG A 203 -9.05 -20.84 -11.00
CA ARG A 203 -8.39 -22.07 -10.55
C ARG A 203 -7.49 -21.82 -9.34
N ARG A 204 -6.67 -20.75 -9.39
CA ARG A 204 -5.77 -20.36 -8.30
C ARG A 204 -6.53 -20.06 -7.01
N LEU A 205 -7.61 -19.27 -7.08
CA LEU A 205 -8.44 -18.94 -5.92
C LEU A 205 -9.10 -20.17 -5.31
N LYS A 206 -9.61 -21.10 -6.13
CA LYS A 206 -10.18 -22.37 -5.64
C LYS A 206 -9.15 -23.21 -4.90
N SER A 207 -7.96 -23.37 -5.47
CA SER A 207 -6.88 -24.15 -4.83
C SER A 207 -6.48 -23.52 -3.51
N LYS A 208 -6.14 -22.22 -3.50
CA LYS A 208 -5.73 -21.51 -2.29
C LYS A 208 -6.79 -21.61 -1.19
N LEU A 209 -8.06 -21.34 -1.50
CA LEU A 209 -9.13 -21.42 -0.50
C LEU A 209 -9.36 -22.84 0.02
N PHE A 210 -9.13 -23.87 -0.78
CA PHE A 210 -9.20 -25.25 -0.32
C PHE A 210 -8.07 -25.56 0.68
N ASP A 211 -6.84 -25.17 0.34
CA ASP A 211 -5.69 -25.38 1.21
C ASP A 211 -5.80 -24.59 2.52
N HIS A 212 -6.27 -23.34 2.45
CA HIS A 212 -6.37 -22.46 3.62
C HIS A 212 -7.54 -22.83 4.57
N ASP A 213 -8.51 -23.62 4.10
CA ASP A 213 -9.59 -24.17 4.93
C ASP A 213 -9.10 -25.39 5.75
N ASN A 214 -7.95 -25.97 5.41
CA ASN A 214 -7.41 -27.13 6.08
C ASN A 214 -6.74 -26.75 7.41
N MET A 215 -7.43 -27.02 8.53
CA MET A 215 -6.94 -26.71 9.87
C MET A 215 -5.59 -27.37 10.21
N LYS A 216 -5.30 -28.57 9.69
CA LYS A 216 -3.99 -29.22 9.92
C LYS A 216 -2.86 -28.47 9.21
N TYR A 217 -3.12 -28.04 7.98
CA TYR A 217 -2.18 -27.23 7.21
C TYR A 217 -1.99 -25.86 7.88
N LEU A 218 -3.07 -25.18 8.25
CA LEU A 218 -3.03 -23.89 8.91
C LEU A 218 -2.26 -23.95 10.23
N LYS A 219 -2.48 -24.97 11.07
CA LYS A 219 -1.72 -25.16 12.31
C LYS A 219 -0.22 -25.27 12.03
N LYS A 220 0.18 -26.09 11.06
CA LYS A 220 1.59 -26.22 10.66
C LYS A 220 2.19 -24.85 10.29
N LEU A 221 1.49 -24.05 9.50
CA LEU A 221 1.98 -22.73 9.10
C LEU A 221 2.06 -21.74 10.27
N LEU A 222 1.16 -21.86 11.26
CA LEU A 222 1.20 -21.04 12.48
C LEU A 222 2.37 -21.45 13.37
N ASP A 223 2.69 -22.74 13.45
CA ASP A 223 3.88 -23.23 14.18
C ASP A 223 5.18 -22.77 13.49
N GLU A 224 5.23 -22.78 12.16
CA GLU A 224 6.34 -22.21 11.37
C GLU A 224 6.48 -20.69 11.66
N LEU A 225 5.36 -19.96 11.74
CA LEU A 225 5.35 -18.55 12.08
C LEU A 225 5.87 -18.29 13.51
N GLU A 226 5.54 -19.16 14.48
CA GLU A 226 6.09 -19.06 15.85
C GLU A 226 7.62 -19.15 15.83
N GLY A 227 8.17 -20.10 15.07
CA GLY A 227 9.62 -20.24 14.91
C GLY A 227 10.29 -19.04 14.22
N VAL A 228 9.59 -18.34 13.32
CA VAL A 228 10.07 -17.08 12.74
C VAL A 228 10.04 -15.96 13.79
N MET A 229 8.97 -15.85 14.58
CA MET A 229 8.87 -14.86 15.65
C MET A 229 9.94 -15.07 16.73
N ASP A 230 10.31 -16.32 17.04
CA ASP A 230 11.41 -16.64 17.96
C ASP A 230 12.76 -16.14 17.44
N GLN A 231 13.03 -16.33 16.14
CA GLN A 231 14.25 -15.83 15.51
C GLN A 231 14.33 -14.30 15.51
N VAL A 232 13.20 -13.64 15.26
CA VAL A 232 13.10 -12.18 15.32
C VAL A 232 13.28 -11.67 16.75
N GLU A 233 12.62 -12.27 17.74
CA GLU A 233 12.76 -11.91 19.15
C GLU A 233 14.20 -12.05 19.63
N THR A 234 14.84 -13.18 19.30
CA THR A 234 16.25 -13.44 19.64
C THR A 234 17.17 -12.35 19.07
N GLU A 235 16.93 -11.93 17.83
CA GLU A 235 17.75 -10.91 17.20
C GLU A 235 17.48 -9.52 17.77
N LEU A 236 16.23 -9.19 18.09
CA LEU A 236 15.87 -7.94 18.76
C LEU A 236 16.48 -7.88 20.17
N GLN A 237 16.51 -8.99 20.90
CA GLN A 237 17.21 -9.08 22.17
C GLN A 237 18.71 -8.80 21.99
N ARG A 238 19.35 -9.46 21.01
CA ARG A 238 20.76 -9.22 20.69
C ARG A 238 21.03 -7.75 20.34
N ARG A 239 20.10 -7.08 19.64
CA ARG A 239 20.18 -5.65 19.36
C ARG A 239 20.12 -4.79 20.61
N VAL A 240 19.26 -5.13 21.56
CA VAL A 240 19.18 -4.39 22.83
C VAL A 240 20.49 -4.52 23.60
N GLU A 241 21.07 -5.71 23.67
CA GLU A 241 22.36 -5.97 24.35
C GLU A 241 23.54 -5.26 23.67
N GLU A 242 23.51 -5.11 22.33
CA GLU A 242 24.55 -4.41 21.56
C GLU A 242 24.37 -2.88 21.56
N THR A 243 23.19 -2.36 21.91
CA THR A 243 22.91 -0.91 21.90
C THR A 243 23.44 -0.27 23.19
N PRO A 244 24.30 0.76 23.13
CA PRO A 244 24.77 1.47 24.33
C PRO A 244 23.62 2.07 25.15
N GLU A 245 23.79 2.22 26.47
CA GLU A 245 22.73 2.77 27.37
C GLU A 245 22.22 4.17 26.97
N GLU A 246 23.07 4.99 26.35
CA GLU A 246 22.72 6.34 25.85
C GLU A 246 22.30 6.34 24.36
N GLY A 247 22.29 5.17 23.71
CA GLY A 247 21.98 5.01 22.29
C GLY A 247 20.48 5.02 22.00
N SER A 248 20.11 5.46 20.80
CA SER A 248 18.75 5.23 20.31
C SER A 248 18.54 3.72 20.11
N PRO A 249 17.37 3.17 20.48
CA PRO A 249 17.12 1.74 20.32
C PRO A 249 17.28 1.29 18.86
N SER A 250 18.08 0.26 18.64
CA SER A 250 18.28 -0.31 17.29
C SER A 250 16.97 -0.86 16.69
N TRP A 251 16.91 -0.89 15.37
CA TRP A 251 15.93 -1.63 14.56
C TRP A 251 16.40 -3.08 14.36
N LEU A 252 15.62 -3.89 13.64
CA LEU A 252 15.90 -5.33 13.51
C LEU A 252 17.32 -5.59 13.02
N CYS A 253 17.74 -4.83 12.01
CA CYS A 253 19.00 -5.07 11.33
C CYS A 253 20.12 -4.11 11.69
N GLY A 254 19.88 -3.00 12.39
CA GLY A 254 20.90 -2.00 12.72
C GLY A 254 20.31 -0.76 13.38
N ASP A 255 21.08 0.33 13.45
CA ASP A 255 20.62 1.64 13.94
C ASP A 255 19.74 2.40 12.92
N PHE A 256 19.57 1.84 11.72
CA PHE A 256 18.76 2.37 10.63
C PHE A 256 17.53 1.48 10.35
N PHE A 257 16.47 2.08 9.81
CA PHE A 257 15.26 1.35 9.43
C PHE A 257 15.42 0.78 8.02
N SER A 258 15.29 -0.54 7.87
CA SER A 258 15.64 -1.27 6.65
C SER A 258 14.42 -1.89 5.95
N MET A 259 14.66 -2.50 4.78
CA MET A 259 13.64 -3.27 4.06
C MET A 259 13.13 -4.47 4.87
N ALA A 260 13.98 -5.06 5.73
CA ALA A 260 13.55 -6.11 6.65
C ALA A 260 12.58 -5.56 7.71
N ASP A 261 12.80 -4.33 8.18
CA ASP A 261 11.90 -3.65 9.11
C ASP A 261 10.56 -3.29 8.46
N VAL A 262 10.54 -2.94 7.16
CA VAL A 262 9.29 -2.78 6.37
C VAL A 262 8.50 -4.09 6.37
N SER A 263 9.14 -5.22 6.04
CA SER A 263 8.47 -6.53 6.06
C SER A 263 7.98 -6.89 7.45
N LEU A 264 8.81 -6.72 8.49
CA LEU A 264 8.42 -7.05 9.87
C LEU A 264 7.27 -6.17 10.36
N ALA A 265 7.35 -4.86 10.12
CA ALA A 265 6.33 -3.89 10.52
C ALA A 265 4.94 -4.26 9.97
N VAL A 266 4.86 -4.56 8.67
CA VAL A 266 3.59 -4.91 8.03
C VAL A 266 3.11 -6.29 8.46
N THR A 267 4.01 -7.25 8.68
CA THR A 267 3.67 -8.58 9.22
C THR A 267 3.07 -8.48 10.61
N LEU A 268 3.72 -7.80 11.55
CA LEU A 268 3.20 -7.61 12.91
C LEU A 268 1.88 -6.83 12.90
N HIS A 269 1.77 -5.81 12.05
CA HIS A 269 0.52 -5.08 11.90
C HIS A 269 -0.62 -5.98 11.41
N ARG A 270 -0.34 -6.85 10.42
CA ARG A 270 -1.32 -7.80 9.90
C ARG A 270 -1.70 -8.83 10.96
N LEU A 271 -0.75 -9.38 11.70
CA LEU A 271 -1.03 -10.35 12.76
C LEU A 271 -1.88 -9.72 13.88
N LYS A 272 -1.61 -8.46 14.24
CA LYS A 272 -2.48 -7.72 15.17
C LYS A 272 -3.88 -7.51 14.60
N PHE A 273 -3.99 -7.11 13.34
CA PHE A 273 -5.29 -6.99 12.65
C PHE A 273 -6.08 -8.30 12.67
N LEU A 274 -5.42 -9.44 12.45
CA LEU A 274 -6.05 -10.75 12.44
C LEU A 274 -6.47 -11.24 13.83
N GLY A 275 -6.02 -10.59 14.92
CA GLY A 275 -6.28 -11.06 16.28
C GLY A 275 -5.32 -12.16 16.73
N LEU A 276 -4.08 -12.12 16.23
CA LEU A 276 -3.03 -13.10 16.54
C LEU A 276 -1.92 -12.51 17.42
N SER A 277 -1.98 -11.22 17.76
CA SER A 277 -0.93 -10.57 18.53
C SER A 277 -0.71 -11.21 19.90
N GLN A 278 -1.77 -11.59 20.63
CA GLN A 278 -1.64 -12.24 21.93
C GLN A 278 -0.87 -13.57 21.83
N ARG A 279 -1.11 -14.34 20.78
CA ARG A 279 -0.42 -15.61 20.53
C ARG A 279 1.08 -15.43 20.24
N PHE A 280 1.42 -14.41 19.43
CA PHE A 280 2.78 -14.27 18.91
C PHE A 280 3.69 -13.34 19.70
N TRP A 281 3.17 -12.33 20.40
CA TRP A 281 4.02 -11.45 21.21
C TRP A 281 3.32 -10.76 22.39
N GLY A 282 2.06 -11.08 22.67
CA GLY A 282 1.35 -10.52 23.81
C GLY A 282 1.67 -11.24 25.12
N GLU A 283 1.11 -10.69 26.20
CA GLU A 283 1.24 -11.25 27.57
C GLU A 283 2.69 -11.44 28.04
N GLY A 284 3.63 -10.66 27.49
CA GLY A 284 5.04 -10.72 27.85
C GLY A 284 5.81 -11.92 27.25
N THR A 285 5.24 -12.64 26.28
CA THR A 285 5.90 -13.81 25.66
C THR A 285 7.11 -13.44 24.80
N ARG A 286 7.07 -12.30 24.10
CA ARG A 286 8.17 -11.78 23.25
C ARG A 286 8.26 -10.25 23.42
N VAL A 287 8.88 -9.83 24.52
CA VAL A 287 8.85 -8.43 24.98
C VAL A 287 9.60 -7.49 24.05
N ASN A 288 10.68 -7.95 23.39
CA ASN A 288 11.46 -7.11 22.48
C ASN A 288 10.68 -6.87 21.19
N LEU A 289 9.98 -7.89 20.70
CA LEU A 289 9.07 -7.81 19.55
C LEU A 289 7.88 -6.89 19.83
N GLU A 290 7.29 -6.99 21.04
CA GLU A 290 6.23 -6.08 21.47
C GLU A 290 6.72 -4.62 21.50
N THR A 291 7.86 -4.37 22.17
CA THR A 291 8.49 -3.04 22.26
C THR A 291 8.86 -2.50 20.88
N TYR A 292 9.39 -3.35 19.99
CA TYR A 292 9.68 -3.01 18.60
C TYR A 292 8.39 -2.58 17.88
N TYR A 293 7.32 -3.35 17.99
CA TYR A 293 6.05 -3.03 17.34
C TYR A 293 5.47 -1.70 17.85
N GLU A 294 5.52 -1.47 19.16
CA GLU A 294 5.09 -0.21 19.78
C GLU A 294 5.86 0.99 19.25
N ARG A 295 7.16 0.86 18.97
CA ARG A 295 7.96 1.91 18.32
C ARG A 295 7.60 2.10 16.85
N VAL A 296 7.46 1.01 16.10
CA VAL A 296 7.16 1.05 14.66
C VAL A 296 5.85 1.79 14.39
N VAL A 297 4.80 1.54 15.17
CA VAL A 297 3.49 2.20 14.97
C VAL A 297 3.52 3.72 15.21
N GLN A 298 4.59 4.25 15.82
CA GLN A 298 4.77 5.68 16.03
C GLN A 298 5.43 6.37 14.83
N ARG A 299 6.06 5.61 13.92
CA ARG A 299 6.80 6.16 12.77
C ARG A 299 5.85 6.98 11.88
N PRO A 300 6.26 8.17 11.40
CA PRO A 300 5.40 9.02 10.57
C PRO A 300 4.92 8.33 9.29
N ALA A 301 5.81 7.62 8.59
CA ALA A 301 5.47 6.89 7.37
C ALA A 301 4.47 5.75 7.66
N PHE A 302 4.70 4.98 8.72
CA PHE A 302 3.77 3.93 9.15
C PHE A 302 2.37 4.47 9.47
N ARG A 303 2.29 5.53 10.28
CA ARG A 303 1.01 6.18 10.63
C ARG A 303 0.26 6.70 9.42
N ARG A 304 0.99 7.28 8.46
CA ARG A 304 0.42 7.80 7.21
C ARG A 304 -0.14 6.68 6.33
N VAL A 305 0.55 5.55 6.23
CA VAL A 305 0.22 4.48 5.27
C VAL A 305 -0.74 3.44 5.84
N LEU A 306 -0.45 2.92 7.04
CA LEU A 306 -1.19 1.83 7.69
C LEU A 306 -2.14 2.37 8.77
N GLY A 307 -1.74 3.43 9.47
CA GLY A 307 -2.52 4.01 10.57
C GLY A 307 -2.66 3.05 11.77
N HIS A 308 -3.70 3.26 12.57
CA HIS A 308 -4.03 2.37 13.69
C HIS A 308 -5.02 1.29 13.23
N VAL A 309 -4.86 0.06 13.76
CA VAL A 309 -5.77 -1.08 13.47
C VAL A 309 -7.24 -0.76 13.77
N ASN A 310 -7.51 0.13 14.73
CA ASN A 310 -8.87 0.55 15.08
C ASN A 310 -9.55 1.47 14.05
N ASN A 311 -8.77 2.07 13.14
CA ASN A 311 -9.28 3.03 12.16
C ASN A 311 -9.75 2.37 10.85
N ILE A 312 -9.80 1.04 10.80
CA ILE A 312 -10.10 0.27 9.58
C ILE A 312 -11.53 0.51 9.08
N LEU A 313 -12.49 0.78 9.96
CA LEU A 313 -13.83 1.20 9.54
C LEU A 313 -13.78 2.48 8.67
N ILE A 314 -12.91 3.42 9.01
CA ILE A 314 -12.76 4.68 8.28
C ILE A 314 -11.97 4.47 6.99
N SER A 315 -10.90 3.66 7.01
CA SER A 315 -10.01 3.50 5.85
C SER A 315 -10.44 2.44 4.84
N ALA A 316 -11.25 1.45 5.25
CA ALA A 316 -11.70 0.35 4.39
C ALA A 316 -13.20 0.41 4.06
N VAL A 317 -14.05 0.75 5.03
CA VAL A 317 -15.51 0.65 4.85
C VAL A 317 -16.10 1.93 4.27
N LEU A 318 -15.69 3.10 4.78
CA LEU A 318 -16.22 4.38 4.32
C LEU A 318 -15.92 4.67 2.84
N PRO A 319 -14.69 4.43 2.31
CA PRO A 319 -14.40 4.67 0.88
C PRO A 319 -15.19 3.73 -0.01
N VAL A 320 -15.37 2.48 0.40
CA VAL A 320 -16.20 1.50 -0.32
C VAL A 320 -17.65 1.93 -0.33
N ALA A 321 -18.21 2.30 0.82
CA ALA A 321 -19.59 2.79 0.92
C ALA A 321 -19.80 4.04 0.05
N PHE A 322 -18.84 4.97 0.02
CA PHE A 322 -18.87 6.14 -0.83
C PHE A 322 -18.79 5.79 -2.32
N LYS A 323 -17.88 4.88 -2.72
CA LYS A 323 -17.78 4.37 -4.11
C LYS A 323 -19.08 3.70 -4.55
N VAL A 324 -19.70 2.88 -3.69
CA VAL A 324 -21.00 2.23 -3.96
C VAL A 324 -22.11 3.27 -4.12
N ALA A 325 -22.18 4.26 -3.22
CA ALA A 325 -23.15 5.34 -3.30
C ALA A 325 -22.99 6.14 -4.60
N ARG A 326 -21.75 6.44 -5.01
CA ARG A 326 -21.45 7.13 -6.28
C ARG A 326 -21.83 6.29 -7.50
N LYS A 327 -21.55 4.98 -7.49
CA LYS A 327 -21.86 4.05 -8.60
C LYS A 327 -23.37 3.84 -8.77
N ASN A 328 -24.11 3.85 -7.67
CA ASN A 328 -25.56 3.64 -7.66
C ASN A 328 -26.37 4.96 -7.62
N ALA A 329 -25.72 6.13 -7.57
CA ALA A 329 -26.40 7.40 -7.63
C ALA A 329 -27.04 7.56 -9.02
N PRO A 330 -28.37 7.73 -9.12
CA PRO A 330 -29.00 8.00 -10.40
C PRO A 330 -28.45 9.32 -10.95
N MET A 331 -28.17 9.37 -12.25
CA MET A 331 -27.57 10.53 -12.97
C MET A 331 -28.32 11.87 -12.79
N ILE A 332 -29.48 11.85 -12.13
CA ILE A 332 -30.39 12.98 -11.93
C ILE A 332 -30.18 13.66 -10.56
N LEU A 333 -29.48 13.04 -9.59
CA LEU A 333 -29.21 13.68 -8.30
C LEU A 333 -27.93 14.53 -8.38
N GLY A 334 -28.11 15.83 -8.64
CA GLY A 334 -27.04 16.82 -8.64
C GLY A 334 -26.24 16.85 -7.33
N THR A 335 -25.00 17.32 -7.43
CA THR A 335 -23.97 17.39 -6.37
C THR A 335 -24.46 17.99 -5.03
N THR A 336 -25.49 18.83 -5.07
CA THR A 336 -26.08 19.50 -3.89
C THR A 336 -26.79 18.55 -2.94
N MET A 337 -27.45 17.50 -3.43
CA MET A 337 -28.20 16.58 -2.56
C MET A 337 -27.29 15.57 -1.87
N LEU A 338 -26.19 15.15 -2.52
CA LEU A 338 -25.19 14.27 -1.94
C LEU A 338 -24.49 14.93 -0.73
N ILE A 339 -24.17 16.24 -0.85
CA ILE A 339 -23.62 17.05 0.25
C ILE A 339 -24.63 17.18 1.39
N GLY A 340 -25.92 17.34 1.09
CA GLY A 340 -26.97 17.41 2.10
C GLY A 340 -27.13 16.11 2.90
N VAL A 341 -27.08 14.96 2.25
CA VAL A 341 -27.17 13.65 2.92
C VAL A 341 -25.92 13.38 3.77
N LEU A 342 -24.73 13.72 3.26
CA LEU A 342 -23.48 13.57 4.01
C LEU A 342 -23.40 14.53 5.20
N GLY A 343 -23.82 15.79 5.03
CA GLY A 343 -23.92 16.77 6.10
C GLY A 343 -24.93 16.36 7.17
N GLY A 344 -26.08 15.81 6.76
CA GLY A 344 -27.08 15.26 7.67
C GLY A 344 -26.58 14.04 8.46
N ALA A 345 -25.90 13.11 7.81
CA ALA A 345 -25.32 11.94 8.46
C ALA A 345 -24.19 12.32 9.45
N ALA A 346 -23.32 13.25 9.07
CA ALA A 346 -22.27 13.77 9.95
C ALA A 346 -22.85 14.53 11.15
N TYR A 347 -23.91 15.32 10.95
CA TYR A 347 -24.60 16.04 12.02
C TYR A 347 -25.30 15.08 12.99
N LEU A 348 -25.94 14.02 12.49
CA LEU A 348 -26.55 12.99 13.34
C LEU A 348 -25.51 12.20 14.13
N ALA A 349 -24.36 11.86 13.52
CA ALA A 349 -23.24 11.22 14.21
C ALA A 349 -22.66 12.12 15.31
N PHE A 350 -22.51 13.43 15.02
CA PHE A 350 -22.09 14.43 15.99
C PHE A 350 -23.08 14.54 17.16
N LEU A 351 -24.39 14.62 16.88
CA LEU A 351 -25.43 14.65 17.91
C LEU A 351 -25.44 13.39 18.77
N TYR A 352 -25.23 12.22 18.15
CA TYR A 352 -25.14 10.95 18.86
C TYR A 352 -23.92 10.91 19.80
N MET A 353 -22.75 11.34 19.33
CA MET A 353 -21.54 11.43 20.18
C MET A 353 -21.70 12.46 21.31
N LYS A 354 -22.26 13.64 21.00
CA LYS A 354 -22.54 14.68 22.01
C LYS A 354 -23.47 14.16 23.11
N ARG A 355 -24.54 13.45 22.73
CA ARG A 355 -25.49 12.88 23.69
C ARG A 355 -24.86 11.81 24.58
N ARG A 356 -23.94 11.01 24.04
CA ARG A 356 -23.17 10.01 24.78
C ARG A 356 -22.21 10.62 25.79
N LEU A 357 -21.63 11.79 25.48
CA LEU A 357 -20.72 12.52 26.37
C LEU A 357 -21.45 13.23 27.53
N THR A 358 -22.69 13.69 27.31
CA THR A 358 -23.52 14.33 28.36
C THR A 358 -24.16 13.36 29.35
N VAL A 359 -24.12 12.05 29.10
CA VAL A 359 -24.71 11.02 29.99
C VAL A 359 -23.65 10.42 30.94
N SER A 360 -22.40 10.88 30.87
CA SER A 360 -21.28 10.38 31.69
C SER A 360 -20.78 11.37 32.75
N PHE A 361 -21.63 12.29 33.21
CA PHE A 361 -21.38 13.14 34.38
C PHE A 361 -22.50 13.02 35.42
#